data_AF-A0A536SVT9-F1
#
_entry.id   AF-A0A536SVT9-F1
#
_cell.length_a   1.000
_cell.length_b   1.000
_cell.length_c   1.000
_cell.angle_alpha   90.00
_cell.angle_beta   90.00
_cell.angle_gamma   90.00
#
_symmetry.space_group_name_H-M   'P 1'
#
loop_
_entity.id
_entity.type
_entity.pdbx_description
1 polymer ?
#
loop_
_entity_poly.entity_id
_entity_poly.type
_entity_poly.pdbx_seq_one_letter_code
_entity_poly.pdbx_strand_id
1 'polypeptide(L)'
;MDTQRLILLFIFGFSVLMLWEAWQREHRPAPPATVQQPSLPASPAAPKAAAPSAPAIPGAIGAPAITPPAGGETIRVTTDLVVADIDTLGGTLKRLELLRHKDSADPDK
;
A
#
# COMPACT_ATOMS: atom_id res chain seq x y z
N MET A 1 -28.32 23.00 28.67
CA MET A 1 -28.34 22.40 27.31
C MET A 1 -26.97 22.45 26.63
N ASP A 2 -26.14 23.47 26.87
CA ASP A 2 -24.79 23.58 26.29
C ASP A 2 -23.78 22.55 26.81
N THR A 3 -23.72 22.35 28.13
CA THR A 3 -22.76 21.42 28.76
C THR A 3 -22.98 19.97 28.33
N GLN A 4 -24.23 19.57 28.09
CA GLN A 4 -24.57 18.22 27.62
C GLN A 4 -24.07 17.98 26.19
N ARG A 5 -24.16 18.98 25.31
CA ARG A 5 -23.59 18.93 23.95
C ARG A 5 -22.06 18.84 23.99
N LEU A 6 -21.43 19.58 24.90
CA LEU A 6 -19.98 19.59 25.10
C LEU A 6 -19.46 18.22 25.58
N ILE A 7 -20.18 17.59 26.53
CA ILE A 7 -19.85 16.24 27.02
C ILE A 7 -19.99 15.19 25.91
N LEU A 8 -21.07 15.25 25.12
CA LEU A 8 -21.27 14.33 23.99
C LEU A 8 -20.17 14.50 22.93
N LEU A 9 -19.77 15.73 22.63
CA LEU A 9 -18.66 16.01 21.71
C LEU A 9 -17.35 15.42 22.23
N PHE A 10 -17.10 15.52 23.54
CA PHE A 10 -15.89 14.97 24.17
C PHE A 10 -15.84 13.44 24.06
N ILE A 11 -16.95 12.77 24.37
CA ILE A 11 -17.05 11.30 24.28
C ILE A 11 -16.87 10.85 22.82
N PHE A 12 -17.52 11.54 21.88
CA PHE A 12 -17.39 11.25 20.46
C PHE A 12 -15.95 11.46 19.95
N GLY A 13 -15.33 12.59 20.29
CA GLY A 13 -13.93 12.87 19.92
C GLY A 13 -12.95 11.87 20.52
N PHE A 14 -13.15 11.50 21.79
CA PHE A 14 -12.33 10.48 22.46
C PHE A 14 -12.48 9.10 21.80
N SER A 15 -13.70 8.73 21.38
CA SER A 15 -13.94 7.48 20.67
C SER A 15 -13.22 7.42 19.32
N VAL A 16 -13.25 8.51 18.55
CA VAL A 16 -12.51 8.60 17.27
C VAL A 16 -11.00 8.53 17.50
N LEU A 17 -10.48 9.21 18.53
CA LEU A 17 -9.06 9.17 18.87
C LEU A 17 -8.60 7.75 19.27
N MET A 18 -9.39 7.04 20.08
CA MET A 18 -9.11 5.64 20.45
C MET A 18 -9.08 4.71 19.23
N LEU A 19 -10.02 4.87 18.30
CA LEU A 19 -10.05 4.09 17.06
C LEU A 19 -8.83 4.39 16.18
N TRP A 20 -8.48 5.67 16.06
CA TRP A 20 -7.30 6.11 15.32
C TRP A 20 -6.01 5.53 15.89
N GLU A 21 -5.83 5.55 17.21
CA GLU A 21 -4.66 4.94 17.89
C GLU A 21 -4.58 3.42 17.66
N ALA A 22 -5.71 2.72 17.73
CA ALA A 22 -5.76 1.28 17.44
C ALA A 22 -5.40 0.98 15.99
N TRP A 23 -5.91 1.79 15.05
CA TRP A 23 -5.57 1.68 13.63
C TRP A 23 -4.08 1.94 13.39
N GLN A 24 -3.51 2.98 13.99
CA GLN A 24 -2.08 3.28 13.91
C GLN A 24 -1.22 2.16 14.51
N ARG A 25 -1.63 1.58 15.65
CA ARG A 25 -0.91 0.47 16.27
C ARG A 25 -0.86 -0.77 15.36
N GLU A 26 -1.95 -1.07 14.67
CA GLU A 26 -2.03 -2.20 13.73
C GLU A 26 -1.19 -1.95 12.46
N HIS A 27 -1.18 -0.71 11.97
CA HIS A 27 -0.48 -0.35 10.73
C HIS A 27 0.97 0.11 10.96
N ARG A 28 1.46 0.08 12.21
CA ARG A 28 2.87 0.35 12.48
C ARG A 28 3.69 -0.86 12.04
N PRO A 29 4.65 -0.69 11.12
CA PRO A 29 5.53 -1.78 10.71
C PRO A 29 6.30 -2.28 11.93
N ALA A 30 6.33 -3.61 12.11
CA ALA A 30 7.09 -4.23 13.18
C ALA A 30 8.57 -3.81 13.09
N PRO A 31 9.23 -3.50 14.21
CA PRO A 31 10.65 -3.18 14.20
C PRO A 31 11.42 -4.37 13.58
N PRO A 32 12.41 -4.10 12.70
CA PRO A 32 13.17 -5.16 12.08
C PRO A 32 13.82 -6.01 13.16
N ALA A 33 13.64 -7.32 13.07
CA ALA A 33 14.31 -8.26 13.96
C ALA A 33 15.83 -8.07 13.80
N THR A 34 16.52 -7.71 14.88
CA THR A 34 17.98 -7.79 14.93
C THR A 34 18.37 -9.25 14.82
N VAL A 35 18.75 -9.66 13.61
CA VAL A 35 19.43 -10.94 13.40
C VAL A 35 20.83 -10.79 13.99
N GLN A 36 21.07 -11.38 15.16
CA GLN A 36 22.43 -11.58 15.64
C GLN A 36 23.12 -12.56 14.70
N GLN A 37 24.02 -12.01 13.89
CA GLN A 37 24.86 -12.78 12.98
C GLN A 37 25.87 -13.58 13.82
N PRO A 38 25.89 -14.93 13.72
CA PRO A 38 26.92 -15.71 14.38
C PRO A 38 28.29 -15.33 13.81
N SER A 39 29.21 -14.93 14.68
CA SER A 39 30.61 -14.72 14.32
C SER A 39 31.25 -16.07 13.98
N LEU A 40 31.43 -16.35 12.69
CA LEU A 40 32.27 -17.44 12.21
C LEU A 40 33.75 -17.00 12.27
N PRO A 41 34.66 -17.83 12.81
CA PRO A 41 36.08 -17.51 12.84
C PRO A 41 36.67 -17.50 11.42
N ALA A 42 37.38 -16.42 11.10
CA ALA A 42 38.11 -16.25 9.84
C ALA A 42 39.38 -17.10 9.82
N SER A 43 39.61 -17.82 8.72
CA SER A 43 40.87 -18.50 8.40
C SER A 43 41.37 -18.01 7.02
N PRO A 44 42.69 -17.97 6.76
CA PRO A 44 43.33 -16.82 6.12
C PRO A 44 43.34 -16.80 4.59
N ALA A 45 43.57 -15.57 4.10
CA ALA A 45 43.52 -15.09 2.72
C ALA A 45 44.50 -15.77 1.74
N ALA A 46 44.06 -15.87 0.49
CA ALA A 46 44.92 -16.03 -0.69
C ALA A 46 44.83 -14.75 -1.55
N PRO A 47 45.95 -14.13 -1.96
CA PRO A 47 45.94 -12.90 -2.75
C PRO A 47 46.01 -13.22 -4.25
N LYS A 48 45.22 -12.52 -5.09
CA LYS A 48 45.62 -12.31 -6.49
C LYS A 48 45.00 -11.08 -7.16
N ALA A 49 45.89 -10.11 -7.37
CA ALA A 49 46.04 -9.20 -8.49
C ALA A 49 44.92 -8.20 -8.85
N ALA A 50 45.25 -6.93 -8.68
CA ALA A 50 44.61 -5.78 -9.32
C ALA A 50 45.13 -5.57 -10.74
N ALA A 51 44.25 -5.17 -11.66
CA ALA A 51 44.59 -4.34 -12.81
C ALA A 51 43.40 -3.41 -13.13
N PRO A 52 43.63 -2.12 -13.43
CA PRO A 52 42.58 -1.10 -13.53
C PRO A 52 41.99 -1.00 -14.94
N SER A 53 40.71 -0.67 -15.07
CA SER A 53 40.13 -0.19 -16.33
C SER A 53 39.00 0.80 -16.07
N ALA A 54 39.29 2.04 -16.50
CA ALA A 54 38.54 3.27 -16.76
C ALA A 54 37.07 3.44 -16.30
N PRO A 55 36.69 4.68 -15.90
CA PRO A 55 35.34 5.02 -15.47
C PRO A 55 34.36 5.06 -16.65
N ALA A 56 33.27 4.31 -16.54
CA ALA A 56 32.09 4.47 -17.39
C ALA A 56 31.25 5.65 -16.88
N ILE A 57 30.93 6.55 -17.80
CA ILE A 57 30.17 7.80 -17.61
C ILE A 57 28.75 7.48 -17.09
N PRO A 58 28.30 8.03 -15.96
CA PRO A 58 26.90 7.92 -15.53
C PRO A 58 26.08 8.91 -16.36
N GLY A 59 25.36 8.41 -17.36
CA GLY A 59 24.71 9.31 -18.32
C GLY A 59 23.67 8.67 -19.21
N ALA A 60 22.76 7.88 -18.65
CA ALA A 60 21.44 7.67 -19.23
C ALA A 60 20.54 7.13 -18.11
N ILE A 61 19.86 8.03 -17.41
CA ILE A 61 18.67 7.65 -16.66
C ILE A 61 17.64 7.31 -17.73
N GLY A 62 17.62 6.05 -18.15
CA GLY A 62 16.49 5.51 -18.89
C GLY A 62 15.27 5.78 -18.04
N ALA A 63 14.36 6.61 -18.54
CA ALA A 63 13.03 6.72 -17.97
C ALA A 63 12.49 5.29 -17.80
N PRO A 64 11.87 4.95 -16.66
CA PRO A 64 11.30 3.62 -16.49
C PRO A 64 10.34 3.39 -17.66
N ALA A 65 10.66 2.42 -18.50
CA ALA A 65 9.74 1.94 -19.50
C ALA A 65 8.52 1.45 -18.72
N ILE A 66 7.41 2.19 -18.85
CA ILE A 66 6.10 1.77 -18.38
C ILE A 66 5.72 0.61 -19.28
N THR A 67 6.11 -0.59 -18.88
CA THR A 67 5.60 -1.82 -19.48
C THR A 67 4.08 -1.75 -19.36
N PRO A 68 3.32 -1.78 -20.46
CA PRO A 68 1.87 -1.93 -20.36
C PRO A 68 1.64 -3.18 -19.51
N PRO A 69 0.79 -3.12 -18.46
CA PRO A 69 0.47 -4.34 -17.73
C PRO A 69 0.03 -5.36 -18.78
N ALA A 70 0.64 -6.55 -18.74
CA ALA A 70 0.18 -7.69 -19.52
C ALA A 70 -1.35 -7.74 -19.41
N GLY A 71 -2.10 -8.07 -20.47
CA GLY A 71 -3.56 -7.92 -20.44
C GLY A 71 -4.18 -8.58 -19.20
N GLY A 72 -4.59 -7.77 -18.23
CA GLY A 72 -5.13 -8.23 -16.97
C GLY A 72 -6.56 -8.69 -17.15
N GLU A 73 -6.84 -9.93 -16.77
CA GLU A 73 -8.20 -10.44 -16.77
C GLU A 73 -9.02 -9.62 -15.77
N THR A 74 -10.18 -9.15 -16.21
CA THR A 74 -11.08 -8.39 -15.36
C THR A 74 -12.15 -9.33 -14.81
N ILE A 75 -12.17 -9.48 -13.49
CA ILE A 75 -13.14 -10.30 -12.76
C ILE A 75 -14.28 -9.44 -12.25
N ARG A 76 -15.52 -9.91 -12.48
CA ARG A 76 -16.73 -9.27 -12.00
C ARG A 76 -17.18 -9.90 -10.68
N VAL A 77 -17.24 -9.10 -9.63
CA VAL A 77 -17.66 -9.50 -8.29
C VAL A 77 -18.99 -8.82 -7.98
N THR A 78 -20.01 -9.63 -7.67
CA THR A 78 -21.36 -9.14 -7.34
C THR A 78 -21.65 -9.42 -5.87
N THR A 79 -22.04 -8.38 -5.14
CA THR A 79 -22.49 -8.48 -3.75
C THR A 79 -23.95 -8.02 -3.61
N ASP A 80 -24.44 -7.97 -2.39
CA ASP A 80 -25.76 -7.46 -2.03
C ASP A 80 -25.93 -5.96 -2.30
N LEU A 81 -24.85 -5.19 -2.24
CA LEU A 81 -24.87 -3.73 -2.38
C LEU A 81 -24.14 -3.21 -3.62
N VAL A 82 -23.14 -3.92 -4.13
CA VAL A 82 -22.28 -3.41 -5.20
C VAL A 82 -21.94 -4.47 -6.25
N VAL A 83 -21.65 -3.99 -7.45
CA VAL A 83 -21.01 -4.78 -8.51
C VAL A 83 -19.67 -4.13 -8.83
N ALA A 84 -18.59 -4.88 -8.70
CA ALA A 84 -17.22 -4.41 -8.88
C ALA A 84 -16.52 -5.18 -10.00
N ASP A 85 -15.86 -4.48 -10.91
CA ASP A 85 -14.98 -5.06 -11.92
C ASP A 85 -13.52 -4.79 -11.51
N ILE A 86 -12.77 -5.85 -11.21
CA ILE A 86 -11.41 -5.78 -10.66
C ILE A 86 -10.42 -6.39 -11.64
N ASP A 87 -9.31 -5.69 -11.86
CA ASP A 87 -8.18 -6.24 -12.62
C ASP A 87 -7.37 -7.21 -11.76
N THR A 88 -7.18 -8.44 -12.26
CA THR A 88 -6.36 -9.48 -11.62
C THR A 88 -4.88 -9.09 -11.54
N LEU A 89 -4.42 -8.16 -12.36
CA LEU A 89 -3.08 -7.60 -12.31
C LEU A 89 -3.09 -6.30 -11.52
N GLY A 90 -2.48 -6.35 -10.34
CA GLY A 90 -2.36 -5.21 -9.44
C GLY A 90 -3.63 -4.92 -8.63
N GLY A 91 -4.70 -5.72 -8.76
CA GLY A 91 -5.88 -5.62 -7.90
C GLY A 91 -6.61 -4.28 -8.03
N THR A 92 -6.51 -3.63 -9.19
CA THR A 92 -7.08 -2.29 -9.39
C THR A 92 -8.57 -2.40 -9.72
N LEU A 93 -9.39 -1.61 -9.03
CA LEU A 93 -10.82 -1.51 -9.30
C LEU A 93 -11.06 -0.65 -10.55
N LYS A 94 -11.59 -1.24 -11.63
CA LYS A 94 -11.86 -0.53 -12.88
C LYS A 94 -13.27 0.06 -12.92
N ARG A 95 -14.25 -0.63 -12.35
CA ARG A 95 -15.65 -0.18 -12.33
C ARG A 95 -16.32 -0.58 -11.03
N LEU A 96 -17.19 0.29 -10.53
CA LEU A 96 -18.01 0.05 -9.35
C LEU A 96 -19.43 0.57 -9.62
N GLU A 97 -20.41 -0.31 -9.49
CA GLU A 97 -21.83 0.03 -9.58
C GLU A 97 -22.47 -0.13 -8.20
N LEU A 98 -23.21 0.87 -7.74
CA LEU A 98 -23.88 0.91 -6.45
C LEU A 98 -25.36 0.56 -6.65
N LEU A 99 -25.78 -0.64 -6.25
CA LEU A 99 -27.14 -1.16 -6.53
C LEU A 99 -28.25 -0.44 -5.74
N ARG A 100 -27.89 0.35 -4.73
CA ARG A 100 -28.83 1.05 -3.83
C ARG A 100 -28.79 2.57 -3.98
N HIS A 101 -27.87 3.10 -4.77
CA HIS A 101 -27.71 4.54 -4.97
C HIS A 101 -27.92 4.87 -6.44
N LYS A 102 -29.06 5.50 -6.72
CA LYS A 102 -29.38 6.02 -8.06
C LYS A 102 -28.42 7.13 -8.45
N ASP A 103 -28.14 7.25 -9.74
CA ASP A 103 -27.29 8.32 -10.24
C ASP A 103 -27.88 9.69 -9.85
N SER A 104 -27.03 10.58 -9.36
CA SER A 104 -27.44 11.92 -8.93
C SER A 104 -27.75 12.83 -10.13
N ALA A 105 -27.25 12.51 -11.32
CA ALA A 105 -27.53 13.23 -12.56
C ALA A 105 -28.68 12.60 -13.37
N ASP A 106 -28.96 11.31 -13.18
CA ASP A 106 -30.03 10.59 -13.89
C ASP A 106 -30.71 9.53 -12.97
N PRO A 107 -31.87 9.84 -12.37
CA PRO A 107 -32.51 8.96 -11.39
C PRO A 107 -33.12 7.68 -11.98
N ASP A 108 -33.10 7.50 -13.30
CA ASP A 108 -33.56 6.27 -13.97
C ASP A 108 -32.42 5.28 -14.24
N LYS A 109 -31.16 5.61 -13.90
CA LYS A 109 -29.95 4.83 -14.17
C LYS A 109 -29.11 4.55 -12.93
#